data_AF-A0A7H9EJV9-F1
#
_entry.id   AF-A0A7H9EJV9-F1
#
_cell.length_a   1.000
_cell.length_b   1.000
_cell.length_c   1.000
_cell.angle_alpha   90.00
_cell.angle_beta   90.00
_cell.angle_gamma   90.00
#
_symmetry.space_group_name_H-M   'P 1'
#
loop_
_entity.id
_entity.type
_entity.pdbx_description
1 polymer ?
#
loop_
_entity_poly.entity_id
_entity_poly.type
_entity_poly.pdbx_seq_one_letter_code
_entity_poly.pdbx_strand_id
1 'polypeptide(L)'
;MTGTWALVIIFLYQGWLRLDPWQYVFTPVQLYLGVNWLLLPFFRYRHPGWFIAPTDDFKSNKTRALENYHRDLAQHATHKKWSVNGTNLNPYEYTSPYTMAYDNSLAWTYSLAKALVVSGFFLVLSPVFYLRGYLKK
;
A
#
# COMPACT_ATOMS: atom_id res chain seq x y z
N MET A 1 11.42 24.53 -0.62
CA MET A 1 11.03 25.92 -0.99
C MET A 1 11.10 26.19 -2.49
N THR A 2 11.92 25.48 -3.27
CA THR A 2 12.02 25.63 -4.73
C THR A 2 10.76 25.17 -5.48
N GLY A 3 10.13 24.07 -5.03
CA GLY A 3 8.92 23.55 -5.68
C GLY A 3 7.71 24.48 -5.63
N THR A 4 7.55 25.24 -4.55
CA THR A 4 6.47 26.24 -4.39
C THR A 4 6.60 27.38 -5.40
N TRP A 5 7.81 27.86 -5.67
CA TRP A 5 8.04 28.91 -6.67
C TRP A 5 7.78 28.41 -8.09
N ALA A 6 8.21 27.18 -8.42
CA ALA A 6 7.92 26.58 -9.72
C ALA A 6 6.40 26.45 -9.97
N LEU A 7 5.64 26.09 -8.94
CA LEU A 7 4.18 25.95 -9.01
C LEU A 7 3.49 27.30 -9.28
N VAL A 8 3.93 28.36 -8.59
CA VAL A 8 3.44 29.73 -8.83
C VAL A 8 3.73 30.20 -10.26
N ILE A 9 4.94 29.92 -10.77
CA ILE A 9 5.33 30.28 -12.14
C ILE A 9 4.48 29.53 -13.18
N ILE A 10 4.21 28.24 -12.97
CA ILE A 10 3.33 27.46 -13.85
C ILE A 10 1.91 28.04 -13.84
N PHE A 11 1.38 28.42 -12.67
CA PHE A 11 0.04 29.00 -12.55
C PHE A 11 -0.09 30.37 -13.24
N LEU A 12 0.99 31.16 -13.22
CA LEU A 12 1.09 32.40 -13.98
C LEU A 12 1.17 32.13 -15.49
N TYR A 13 2.02 31.19 -15.91
CA TYR A 13 2.18 30.81 -17.33
C TYR A 13 0.87 30.30 -17.95
N GLN A 14 0.11 29.50 -17.20
CA GLN A 14 -1.15 28.93 -17.67
C GLN A 14 -2.33 29.91 -17.59
N GLY A 15 -2.11 31.12 -17.06
CA GLY A 15 -3.13 32.17 -16.93
C GLY A 15 -4.19 31.91 -15.87
N TRP A 16 -3.93 30.98 -14.94
CA TRP A 16 -4.84 30.64 -13.84
C TRP A 16 -4.78 31.67 -12.71
N LEU A 17 -3.60 32.27 -12.51
CA LEU A 17 -3.40 33.40 -11.62
C LEU A 17 -3.26 34.66 -12.47
N ARG A 18 -4.24 35.57 -12.42
CA ARG A 18 -4.12 36.90 -13.01
C ARG A 18 -3.73 37.88 -11.91
N LEU A 19 -2.63 38.60 -12.13
CA LEU A 19 -2.11 39.58 -11.19
C LEU A 19 -2.85 40.93 -11.29
N ASP A 20 -3.52 41.20 -12.42
CA ASP A 20 -4.32 42.41 -12.62
C ASP A 20 -5.60 42.15 -13.44
N PRO A 21 -6.80 42.36 -12.86
CA PRO A 21 -7.08 42.38 -11.43
C PRO A 21 -6.75 41.03 -10.78
N TRP A 22 -6.45 41.02 -9.47
CA TRP A 22 -6.20 39.80 -8.67
C TRP A 22 -7.40 38.85 -8.73
N GLN A 23 -7.39 37.97 -9.73
CA GLN A 23 -8.48 37.06 -10.02
C GLN A 23 -7.88 35.69 -10.29
N TYR A 24 -8.30 34.73 -9.46
CA TYR A 24 -8.03 33.33 -9.73
C TYR A 24 -9.15 32.78 -10.59
N VAL A 25 -8.81 32.33 -11.80
CA VAL A 25 -9.79 31.73 -12.71
C VAL A 25 -9.89 30.26 -12.36
N PHE A 26 -10.90 29.92 -11.55
CA PHE A 26 -11.21 28.53 -11.21
C PHE A 26 -11.69 27.78 -12.45
N THR A 27 -10.93 26.79 -12.88
CA THR A 27 -11.45 25.80 -13.82
C THR A 27 -12.21 24.72 -13.05
N PRO A 28 -13.30 24.16 -13.61
CA PRO A 28 -14.08 23.11 -12.95
C PRO A 28 -13.24 21.87 -12.61
N VAL A 29 -12.20 21.59 -13.41
CA VAL A 29 -11.26 20.48 -13.19
C VAL A 29 -10.41 20.70 -11.93
N GLN A 30 -9.92 21.92 -11.69
CA GLN A 30 -9.18 22.24 -10.47
C GLN A 30 -10.05 22.12 -9.22
N LEU A 31 -11.30 22.58 -9.31
CA LEU A 31 -12.24 22.48 -8.20
C LEU A 31 -12.56 21.00 -7.89
N TYR A 32 -12.78 20.18 -8.92
CA TYR A 32 -12.93 18.74 -8.77
C TYR A 32 -11.71 18.09 -8.10
N LEU A 33 -10.50 18.35 -8.59
CA LEU A 33 -9.27 17.81 -8.01
C LEU A 33 -9.06 18.27 -6.56
N GLY A 34 -9.29 19.55 -6.26
CA GLY A 34 -9.14 20.10 -4.92
C GLY A 34 -10.10 19.48 -3.91
N VAL A 35 -11.38 19.33 -4.28
CA VAL A 35 -12.38 18.67 -3.44
C VAL A 35 -12.02 17.21 -3.21
N ASN A 36 -11.63 16.48 -4.26
CA ASN A 36 -11.25 15.07 -4.13
C ASN A 36 -9.99 14.88 -3.28
N TRP A 37 -9.03 15.80 -3.37
CA TRP A 37 -7.83 15.76 -2.55
C TRP A 37 -8.15 15.95 -1.06
N LEU A 38 -9.09 16.84 -0.74
CA LEU A 38 -9.56 17.06 0.64
C LEU A 38 -10.37 15.88 1.19
N LEU A 39 -11.14 15.20 0.33
CA LEU A 39 -11.96 14.05 0.74
C LEU A 39 -11.19 12.74 0.84
N LEU A 40 -10.08 12.60 0.12
CA LEU A 40 -9.24 11.40 0.10
C LEU A 40 -8.82 10.89 1.50
N PRO A 41 -8.35 11.73 2.46
CA PRO A 41 -8.04 11.24 3.81
C PRO A 41 -9.25 10.65 4.54
N PHE A 42 -10.44 11.24 4.39
CA PHE A 42 -11.68 10.71 4.98
C PHE A 42 -12.06 9.35 4.37
N PHE A 43 -11.93 9.24 3.04
CA PHE A 43 -12.21 7.98 2.34
C PHE A 43 -11.25 6.87 2.76
N ARG A 44 -9.95 7.19 2.90
CA ARG A 44 -8.93 6.26 3.42
C ARG A 44 -9.23 5.79 4.84
N TYR A 45 -9.67 6.69 5.71
CA TYR A 45 -10.05 6.33 7.08
C TYR A 45 -11.24 5.34 7.11
N ARG A 46 -12.22 5.51 6.23
CA ARG A 46 -13.40 4.63 6.19
C ARG A 46 -13.14 3.25 5.58
N HIS A 47 -12.19 3.16 4.65
CA HIS A 47 -11.89 1.94 3.88
C HIS A 47 -10.40 1.56 3.91
N PRO A 48 -9.82 1.27 5.09
CA PRO A 48 -8.38 1.00 5.22
C PRO A 48 -7.92 -0.21 4.40
N GLY A 49 -8.76 -1.26 4.29
CA GLY A 49 -8.43 -2.48 3.54
C GLY A 49 -8.28 -2.30 2.03
N TRP A 50 -8.74 -1.17 1.46
CA TRP A 50 -8.55 -0.90 0.03
C TRP A 50 -7.16 -0.35 -0.26
N PHE A 51 -6.56 0.34 0.72
CA PHE A 51 -5.26 0.99 0.57
C PHE A 51 -4.12 0.15 1.14
N ILE A 52 -4.37 -0.55 2.24
CA ILE A 52 -3.37 -1.40 2.90
C ILE A 52 -3.40 -2.78 2.23
N ALA A 53 -2.21 -3.33 1.94
CA ALA A 53 -2.10 -4.71 1.51
C ALA A 53 -2.20 -5.64 2.73
N PRO A 54 -2.96 -6.75 2.67
CA PRO A 54 -2.92 -7.74 3.73
C PRO A 54 -1.48 -8.27 3.88
N THR A 55 -1.00 -8.32 5.13
CA THR A 55 0.38 -8.66 5.48
C THR A 55 0.76 -10.09 5.12
N ASP A 56 -0.23 -10.98 4.99
CA ASP A 56 0.00 -12.42 4.78
C ASP A 56 0.33 -12.80 3.34
N ASP A 57 0.05 -11.91 2.36
CA ASP A 57 0.23 -12.23 0.94
C ASP A 57 1.66 -12.01 0.42
N PHE A 58 2.48 -11.20 1.11
CA PHE A 58 3.82 -10.84 0.66
C PHE A 58 4.92 -11.57 1.45
N LYS A 59 5.02 -12.88 1.26
CA LYS A 59 6.17 -13.69 1.70
C LYS A 59 7.12 -13.93 0.52
N SER A 60 8.41 -13.69 0.70
CA SER A 60 9.42 -14.06 -0.29
C SER A 60 9.33 -15.54 -0.61
N ASN A 61 9.61 -15.92 -1.86
CA ASN A 61 9.56 -17.30 -2.33
C ASN A 61 10.39 -18.24 -1.44
N LYS A 62 11.50 -17.74 -0.86
CA LYS A 62 12.34 -18.48 0.07
C LYS A 62 11.62 -18.76 1.39
N THR A 63 11.03 -17.73 2.00
CA THR A 63 10.25 -17.87 3.25
C THR A 63 9.06 -18.79 3.05
N ARG A 64 8.38 -18.68 1.89
CA ARG A 64 7.26 -19.55 1.53
C ARG A 64 7.69 -21.00 1.34
N ALA A 65 8.83 -21.25 0.69
CA ALA A 65 9.37 -22.60 0.52
C ALA A 65 9.77 -23.23 1.86
N LEU A 66 10.39 -22.44 2.75
CA LEU A 66 10.77 -22.88 4.09
C LEU A 66 9.53 -23.18 4.95
N GLU A 67 8.50 -22.33 4.90
CA GLU A 67 7.23 -22.59 5.60
C GLU A 67 6.52 -23.84 5.06
N ASN A 68 6.53 -24.06 3.75
CA ASN A 68 6.00 -25.29 3.15
C ASN A 68 6.79 -26.51 3.61
N TYR A 69 8.12 -26.44 3.62
CA TYR A 69 8.97 -27.50 4.15
C TYR A 69 8.64 -27.83 5.62
N HIS A 70 8.44 -26.81 6.46
CA HIS A 70 8.02 -27.02 7.85
C HIS A 70 6.62 -27.64 7.96
N ARG A 71 5.67 -27.24 7.11
CA ARG A 71 4.33 -27.83 7.06
C ARG A 71 4.40 -29.30 6.64
N ASP A 72 5.18 -29.63 5.62
CA ASP A 72 5.37 -31.01 5.16
C ASP A 72 6.06 -31.85 6.26
N LEU A 73 7.08 -31.30 6.91
CA LEU A 73 7.76 -31.96 8.03
C LEU A 73 6.79 -32.22 9.18
N ALA A 74 5.96 -31.24 9.55
CA ALA A 74 4.96 -31.38 10.61
C ALA A 74 3.91 -32.44 10.26
N GLN A 75 3.44 -32.46 9.01
CA GLN A 75 2.47 -33.45 8.52
C GLN A 75 3.05 -34.88 8.52
N HIS A 76 4.33 -35.03 8.12
CA HIS A 76 4.99 -36.34 8.00
C HIS A 76 5.74 -36.81 9.26
N ALA A 77 5.90 -35.95 10.27
CA ALA A 77 6.55 -36.29 11.55
C ALA A 77 5.57 -36.83 12.60
N THR A 78 4.26 -36.59 12.45
CA THR A 78 3.21 -37.23 13.25
C THR A 78 3.35 -38.76 13.08
N HIS A 79 3.62 -39.48 14.18
CA HIS A 79 3.85 -40.95 14.26
C HIS A 79 5.29 -41.51 14.11
N LYS A 80 6.35 -40.71 14.19
CA LYS A 80 7.73 -41.26 14.26
C LYS A 80 8.14 -41.63 15.69
N LYS A 81 8.68 -42.85 15.88
CA LYS A 81 9.07 -43.49 17.15
C LYS A 81 10.09 -42.71 18.02
N TRP A 82 10.74 -41.68 17.49
CA TRP A 82 11.86 -40.97 18.12
C TRP A 82 11.57 -39.47 18.38
N SER A 83 10.30 -39.05 18.38
CA SER A 83 9.97 -37.67 18.79
C SER A 83 9.83 -37.58 20.31
N VAL A 84 10.89 -37.15 20.98
CA VAL A 84 10.83 -36.83 22.42
C VAL A 84 10.17 -35.46 22.52
N ASN A 85 8.91 -35.40 22.97
CA ASN A 85 8.05 -34.20 22.93
C ASN A 85 7.77 -33.60 21.54
N GLY A 86 7.68 -34.45 20.51
CA GLY A 86 6.84 -34.16 19.33
C GLY A 86 7.35 -33.17 18.26
N THR A 87 8.47 -32.47 18.45
CA THR A 87 8.99 -31.54 17.42
C THR A 87 10.50 -31.69 17.25
N ASN A 88 10.91 -32.20 16.09
CA ASN A 88 12.31 -32.25 15.66
C ASN A 88 12.63 -30.93 14.94
N LEU A 89 13.02 -29.89 15.69
CA LEU A 89 13.44 -28.60 15.15
C LEU A 89 14.97 -28.56 15.14
N ASN A 90 15.57 -28.25 13.99
CA ASN A 90 17.02 -28.08 13.89
C ASN A 90 17.41 -26.74 14.55
N PRO A 91 18.17 -26.72 15.65
CA PRO A 91 18.49 -25.48 16.37
C PRO A 91 19.33 -24.49 15.54
N TYR A 92 20.00 -24.96 14.49
CA TYR A 92 20.82 -24.12 13.60
C TYR A 92 20.04 -23.47 12.45
N GLU A 93 18.77 -23.82 12.30
CA GLU A 93 17.91 -23.34 11.19
C GLU A 93 17.69 -21.82 11.27
N TYR A 94 17.56 -21.29 12.49
CA TYR A 94 17.36 -19.86 12.77
C TYR A 94 18.66 -19.07 12.95
N THR A 95 19.83 -19.73 12.99
CA THR A 95 21.13 -19.05 13.18
C THR A 95 21.82 -18.68 11.86
N SER A 96 21.26 -19.10 10.72
CA SER A 96 21.88 -18.83 9.43
C SER A 96 21.65 -17.37 8.99
N PRO A 97 22.68 -16.60 8.62
CA PRO A 97 22.52 -15.21 8.16
C PRO A 97 21.71 -15.10 6.85
N TYR A 98 21.50 -16.21 6.15
CA TYR A 98 20.67 -16.31 4.95
C TYR A 98 19.17 -16.37 5.22
N THR A 99 18.73 -16.44 6.49
CA THR A 99 17.30 -16.35 6.88
C THR A 99 16.80 -14.93 7.16
N MET A 100 17.63 -13.90 6.95
CA MET A 100 17.16 -12.50 6.92
C MET A 100 16.27 -12.28 5.69
N ALA A 101 14.98 -12.60 5.82
CA ALA A 101 14.00 -12.32 4.80
C ALA A 101 13.67 -10.82 4.79
N TYR A 102 13.81 -10.16 3.64
CA TYR A 102 13.38 -8.77 3.41
C TYR A 102 11.84 -8.61 3.33
N ASP A 103 11.09 -9.59 3.83
CA ASP A 103 9.63 -9.66 3.71
C ASP A 103 8.96 -8.41 4.30
N ASN A 104 9.50 -7.90 5.41
CA ASN A 104 8.95 -6.71 6.05
C ASN A 104 9.13 -5.43 5.20
N SER A 105 10.30 -5.23 4.58
CA SER A 105 10.55 -4.03 3.76
C SER A 105 9.81 -4.10 2.42
N LEU A 106 9.70 -5.30 1.83
CA LEU A 106 8.92 -5.54 0.62
C LEU A 106 7.42 -5.35 0.86
N ALA A 107 6.87 -5.90 1.94
CA ALA A 107 5.46 -5.72 2.29
C ALA A 107 5.10 -4.25 2.52
N TRP A 108 5.96 -3.51 3.23
CA TRP A 108 5.78 -2.06 3.41
C TRP A 108 5.81 -1.30 2.08
N THR A 109 6.80 -1.57 1.24
CA THR A 109 6.96 -0.92 -0.07
C THR A 109 5.76 -1.20 -0.97
N TYR A 110 5.30 -2.44 -0.99
CA TYR A 110 4.11 -2.83 -1.75
C TYR A 110 2.84 -2.14 -1.23
N SER A 111 2.65 -2.09 0.08
CA SER A 111 1.51 -1.38 0.68
C SER A 111 1.53 0.11 0.34
N LEU A 112 2.71 0.74 0.36
CA LEU A 112 2.88 2.14 -0.02
C LEU A 112 2.57 2.35 -1.52
N ALA A 113 3.11 1.50 -2.39
CA ALA A 113 2.87 1.56 -3.83
C ALA A 113 1.37 1.38 -4.16
N LYS A 114 0.72 0.38 -3.56
CA LYS A 114 -0.72 0.14 -3.66
C LYS A 114 -1.49 1.38 -3.23
N ALA A 115 -1.15 1.97 -2.08
CA ALA A 115 -1.83 3.16 -1.58
C ALA A 115 -1.69 4.36 -2.53
N LEU A 116 -0.51 4.59 -3.11
CA LEU A 116 -0.28 5.66 -4.09
C LEU A 116 -1.09 5.44 -5.37
N VAL A 117 -1.06 4.23 -5.92
CA VAL A 117 -1.77 3.88 -7.16
C VAL A 117 -3.28 4.04 -6.98
N VAL A 118 -3.84 3.47 -5.91
CA VAL A 118 -5.29 3.58 -5.62
C VAL A 118 -5.69 5.05 -5.40
N SER A 119 -4.81 5.85 -4.79
CA SER A 119 -5.07 7.28 -4.57
C SER A 119 -5.01 8.09 -5.86
N GLY A 120 -4.10 7.77 -6.76
CA GLY A 120 -4.07 8.36 -8.11
C GLY A 120 -5.36 8.04 -8.87
N PHE A 121 -5.81 6.79 -8.84
CA PHE A 121 -7.10 6.41 -9.44
C PHE A 121 -8.28 7.10 -8.76
N PHE A 122 -8.26 7.27 -7.45
CA PHE A 122 -9.31 7.97 -6.72
C PHE A 122 -9.44 9.44 -7.17
N LEU A 123 -8.33 10.15 -7.39
CA LEU A 123 -8.39 11.55 -7.83
C LEU A 123 -9.04 11.73 -9.21
N VAL A 124 -8.91 10.73 -10.09
CA VAL A 124 -9.52 10.78 -11.43
C VAL A 124 -10.94 10.22 -11.41
N LEU A 125 -11.15 9.08 -10.77
CA LEU A 125 -12.39 8.28 -10.81
C LEU A 125 -13.18 8.31 -9.50
N SER A 126 -13.02 9.35 -8.70
CA SER A 126 -13.69 9.57 -7.41
C SER A 126 -15.18 9.17 -7.37
N PRO A 127 -16.06 9.59 -8.29
CA PRO A 127 -17.48 9.24 -8.23
C PRO A 127 -17.73 7.73 -8.26
N VAL A 128 -16.91 6.98 -9.02
CA VAL A 128 -17.00 5.50 -9.09
C VAL A 128 -16.61 4.87 -7.76
N PHE A 129 -15.59 5.40 -7.08
CA PHE A 129 -15.18 4.93 -5.76
C PHE A 129 -16.26 5.14 -4.70
N TYR A 130 -16.91 6.30 -4.71
CA TYR A 130 -18.04 6.56 -3.81
C TYR A 130 -19.22 5.64 -4.09
N LEU A 131 -19.65 5.52 -5.36
CA LEU A 131 -20.71 4.59 -5.76
C LEU A 131 -20.44 3.17 -5.26
N ARG A 132 -19.22 2.66 -5.50
CA ARG A 132 -18.81 1.33 -5.04
C ARG A 132 -18.78 1.23 -3.52
N GLY A 133 -18.32 2.28 -2.82
CA GLY A 133 -18.30 2.34 -1.35
C GLY A 133 -19.71 2.29 -0.75
N TYR A 134 -20.68 2.94 -1.39
CA TYR A 134 -22.10 2.89 -0.99
C TYR A 134 -22.74 1.52 -1.27
N LEU A 135 -22.41 0.88 -2.39
CA LEU A 135 -22.95 -0.45 -2.76
C LEU A 135 -22.43 -1.60 -1.89
N LYS A 136 -21.25 -1.43 -1.29
CA LYS A 136 -20.58 -2.45 -0.48
C LYS A 136 -20.79 -2.28 1.03
N LYS A 137 -21.66 -1.35 1.43
CA LYS A 137 -22.20 -1.26 2.80
C LYS A 137 -23.20 -2.38 3.03
#